data_AF-A0A7Y5CAN5-F1
#
_entry.id   AF-A0A7Y5CAN5-F1
#
_cell.length_a   1.000
_cell.length_b   1.000
_cell.length_c   1.000
_cell.angle_alpha   90.00
_cell.angle_beta   90.00
_cell.angle_gamma   90.00
#
_symmetry.space_group_name_H-M   'P 1'
#
loop_
_entity.id
_entity.type
_entity.pdbx_description
1 polymer ?
#
loop_
_entity_poly.entity_id
_entity_poly.type
_entity_poly.pdbx_seq_one_letter_code
_entity_poly.pdbx_strand_id
1 'polypeptide(L)'
;MERTAQRIRVRPRTFDIYDWTCVEMTPQSIVFRPGSATLIRRLGATLIAALLIVLMSAYVFSSRFTQRQQPQTFESDRRELQSAMDSLRESMTPGEWQRIQDDAARTRAEREARQSARTERYETIRSAGFAVYGVICGLLAMMGIYSPSSALWHRVSIFVSGRNQITVASRGLWTTTNRLSIDRDTRVCVRVVERLRRRRHARMSRLGYRWTVSIEPAPGLELLGATMEPLSFDIHHQTDRPVEEMPLPPRVRQFVEGIQRMTGLLPEPLVIMDYEASSSFFGGRGRLVSSRSTPVFSAKTYVSEPVVLSRTINVDEMSPEMRAQFESLRARARPDEVITAEITTTGGPITYRDQNGAVHTYQSLDEMPEDVRAIFAMMRRAADSPHDDR
;
A
#
# COMPACT_ATOMS: atom_id res chain seq x y z
N MET A 1 -18.71 32.42 -18.69
CA MET A 1 -18.58 30.95 -18.75
C MET A 1 -17.10 30.59 -18.71
N GLU A 2 -16.51 30.55 -17.52
CA GLU A 2 -15.13 30.09 -17.33
C GLU A 2 -15.12 28.55 -17.35
N ARG A 3 -14.61 27.95 -18.42
CA ARG A 3 -14.30 26.52 -18.42
C ARG A 3 -13.07 26.34 -17.53
N THR A 4 -13.29 25.86 -16.30
CA THR A 4 -12.24 25.39 -15.40
C THR A 4 -11.51 24.26 -16.14
N ALA A 5 -10.42 24.59 -16.83
CA ALA A 5 -9.57 23.61 -17.47
C ALA A 5 -9.08 22.66 -16.38
N GLN A 6 -9.58 21.43 -16.36
CA GLN A 6 -9.08 20.38 -15.50
C GLN A 6 -7.60 20.20 -15.83
N ARG A 7 -6.72 20.80 -15.01
CA ARG A 7 -5.28 20.57 -15.09
C ARG A 7 -5.06 19.08 -14.89
N ILE A 8 -4.72 18.39 -15.97
CA ILE A 8 -4.21 17.03 -15.91
C ILE A 8 -2.96 17.10 -15.04
N ARG A 9 -3.07 16.66 -13.78
CA ARG A 9 -1.92 16.57 -12.88
C ARG A 9 -1.01 15.48 -13.42
N VAL A 10 -0.03 15.89 -14.21
CA VAL A 10 1.04 15.01 -14.65
C VAL A 10 1.76 14.52 -13.40
N ARG A 11 1.77 13.21 -13.19
CA ARG A 11 2.37 12.62 -11.98
C ARG A 11 3.89 12.73 -12.09
N PRO A 12 4.59 13.27 -11.08
CA PRO A 12 6.04 13.32 -11.09
C PRO A 12 6.60 11.91 -11.24
N ARG A 13 7.64 11.78 -12.06
CA ARG A 13 8.31 10.49 -12.26
C ARG A 13 9.30 10.29 -11.13
N THR A 14 8.90 9.47 -10.15
CA THR A 14 9.72 9.14 -8.98
C THR A 14 10.59 7.90 -9.24
N PHE A 15 11.91 8.06 -9.11
CA PHE A 15 12.90 6.99 -9.13
C PHE A 15 13.22 6.56 -7.71
N ASP A 16 12.91 5.32 -7.38
CA ASP A 16 13.16 4.75 -6.05
C ASP A 16 14.57 4.13 -6.00
N ILE A 17 15.51 4.83 -5.35
CA ILE A 17 16.93 4.47 -5.28
C ILE A 17 17.46 4.38 -3.83
N TYR A 18 16.60 4.23 -2.81
CA TYR A 18 17.06 4.31 -1.41
C TYR A 18 18.00 3.16 -0.99
N ASP A 19 17.80 1.97 -1.55
CA ASP A 19 18.66 0.79 -1.33
C ASP A 19 19.78 0.64 -2.38
N TRP A 20 20.01 1.66 -3.19
CA TRP A 20 20.98 1.63 -4.28
C TRP A 20 22.28 2.27 -3.84
N THR A 21 23.37 1.78 -4.42
CA THR A 21 24.72 2.31 -4.20
C THR A 21 25.12 3.17 -5.38
N CYS A 22 25.69 4.34 -5.11
CA CYS A 22 26.34 5.15 -6.13
C CYS A 22 27.66 4.47 -6.50
N VAL A 23 27.79 4.04 -7.76
CA VAL A 23 28.98 3.35 -8.27
C VAL A 23 29.96 4.32 -8.92
N GLU A 24 29.43 5.37 -9.55
CA GLU A 24 30.20 6.36 -10.29
C GLU A 24 29.55 7.73 -10.06
N MET A 25 30.36 8.70 -9.64
CA MET A 25 29.98 10.09 -9.46
C MET A 25 31.04 10.97 -10.11
N THR A 26 30.78 11.36 -11.36
CA THR A 26 31.63 12.23 -12.17
C THR A 26 30.93 13.57 -12.37
N PRO A 27 31.64 14.64 -12.78
CA PRO A 27 31.02 15.92 -13.11
C PRO A 27 29.98 15.84 -14.24
N GLN A 28 29.96 14.76 -15.02
CA GLN A 28 29.05 14.62 -16.17
C GLN A 28 27.97 13.56 -15.95
N SER A 29 28.18 12.64 -15.00
CA SER A 29 27.26 11.53 -14.78
C SER A 29 27.29 11.00 -13.35
N ILE A 30 26.12 10.56 -12.89
CA ILE A 30 25.90 9.86 -11.62
C ILE A 30 25.22 8.53 -11.92
N VAL A 31 25.75 7.45 -11.36
CA VAL A 31 25.30 6.09 -11.65
C VAL A 31 24.94 5.36 -10.38
N PHE A 32 23.70 4.92 -10.31
CA PHE A 32 23.18 4.07 -9.24
C PHE A 32 22.99 2.65 -9.73
N ARG A 33 23.38 1.69 -8.88
CA ARG A 33 23.07 0.26 -9.03
C ARG A 33 22.45 -0.29 -7.75
N PRO A 34 21.60 -1.33 -7.84
CA PRO A 34 21.10 -2.02 -6.66
C PRO A 34 22.26 -2.49 -5.77
N GLY A 35 22.21 -2.17 -4.48
CA GLY A 35 23.21 -2.63 -3.51
C GLY A 35 23.07 -4.12 -3.17
N SER A 36 24.04 -4.66 -2.43
CA SER A 36 24.02 -6.04 -1.93
C SER A 36 22.78 -6.32 -1.06
N ALA A 37 22.33 -5.35 -0.27
CA ALA A 37 21.09 -5.46 0.51
C ALA A 37 19.85 -5.71 -0.38
N THR A 38 19.78 -5.06 -1.55
CA THR A 38 18.70 -5.29 -2.52
C THR A 38 18.79 -6.70 -3.11
N LEU A 39 20.00 -7.16 -3.43
CA LEU A 39 20.25 -8.52 -3.92
C LEU A 39 19.82 -9.57 -2.89
N ILE A 40 20.24 -9.42 -1.63
CA ILE A 40 19.89 -10.34 -0.53
C ILE A 40 18.38 -10.37 -0.31
N ARG A 41 17.71 -9.20 -0.27
CA ARG A 41 16.24 -9.14 -0.14
C ARG A 41 15.55 -9.87 -1.30
N ARG A 42 16.06 -9.71 -2.53
CA ARG A 42 15.53 -10.39 -3.71
C ARG A 42 15.75 -11.90 -3.63
N LEU A 43 16.95 -12.36 -3.28
CA LEU A 43 17.27 -13.77 -3.01
C LEU A 43 16.40 -14.36 -1.90
N GLY A 44 16.08 -13.60 -0.86
CA GLY A 44 15.13 -14.04 0.17
C GLY A 44 13.74 -14.32 -0.42
N ALA A 45 13.26 -13.47 -1.32
CA ALA A 45 11.99 -13.71 -2.01
C ALA A 45 12.04 -14.94 -2.94
N THR A 46 13.19 -15.22 -3.57
CA THR A 46 13.35 -16.42 -4.41
C THR A 46 13.37 -17.68 -3.58
N LEU A 47 14.03 -17.66 -2.42
CA LEU A 47 14.04 -18.78 -1.47
C LEU A 47 12.62 -19.09 -0.99
N ILE A 48 11.84 -18.07 -0.65
CA ILE A 48 10.42 -18.23 -0.25
C ILE A 48 9.61 -18.83 -1.41
N ALA A 49 9.78 -18.34 -2.63
CA ALA A 49 9.10 -18.89 -3.81
C ALA A 49 9.47 -20.35 -4.06
N ALA A 50 10.76 -20.70 -3.94
CA ALA A 50 11.25 -22.08 -4.07
C ALA A 50 10.66 -22.99 -2.98
N LEU A 51 10.64 -22.54 -1.72
CA LEU A 51 10.04 -23.27 -0.61
C LEU A 51 8.55 -23.53 -0.85
N LEU A 52 7.81 -22.54 -1.36
CA LEU A 52 6.39 -22.71 -1.70
C LEU A 52 6.19 -23.74 -2.82
N ILE A 53 7.04 -23.74 -3.86
CA ILE A 53 6.99 -24.75 -4.93
C ILE A 53 7.25 -26.15 -4.35
N VAL A 54 8.23 -26.31 -3.45
CA VAL A 54 8.52 -27.59 -2.81
C VAL A 54 7.36 -28.06 -1.93
N LEU A 55 6.82 -27.18 -1.08
CA LEU A 55 5.68 -27.51 -0.21
C LEU A 55 4.44 -27.91 -1.01
N MET A 56 4.13 -27.16 -2.06
CA MET A 56 3.02 -27.50 -2.95
C MET A 56 3.27 -28.81 -3.69
N SER A 57 4.49 -29.08 -4.14
CA SER A 57 4.85 -30.34 -4.82
C SER A 57 4.72 -31.53 -3.87
N ALA A 58 5.16 -31.37 -2.61
CA ALA A 58 5.01 -32.37 -1.57
C ALA A 58 3.54 -32.64 -1.23
N TYR A 59 2.71 -31.61 -1.14
CA TYR A 59 1.26 -31.74 -0.94
C TYR A 59 0.59 -32.51 -2.09
N VAL A 60 0.92 -32.17 -3.33
CA VAL A 60 0.45 -32.86 -4.53
C VAL A 60 0.93 -34.33 -4.55
N PHE A 61 2.14 -34.61 -4.08
CA PHE A 61 2.66 -35.97 -4.01
C PHE A 61 1.96 -36.80 -2.92
N SER A 62 1.74 -36.23 -1.73
CA SER A 62 1.07 -36.88 -0.60
C SER A 62 -0.39 -37.26 -0.93
N SER A 63 -1.11 -36.38 -1.62
CA SER A 63 -2.49 -36.65 -2.05
C SER A 63 -2.58 -37.83 -3.03
N ARG A 64 -1.57 -38.01 -3.92
CA ARG A 64 -1.50 -39.18 -4.81
C ARG A 64 -1.26 -40.48 -4.07
N PHE A 65 -0.49 -40.45 -2.98
CA PHE A 65 -0.17 -41.65 -2.21
C PHE A 65 -1.38 -42.15 -1.42
N THR A 66 -2.11 -41.22 -0.78
CA THR A 66 -3.31 -41.54 0.02
C THR A 66 -4.43 -42.15 -0.84
N GLN A 67 -4.58 -41.72 -2.09
CA GLN A 67 -5.62 -42.21 -2.99
C GLN A 67 -5.39 -43.66 -3.48
N ARG A 68 -4.17 -44.21 -3.38
CA ARG A 68 -3.85 -45.58 -3.81
C ARG A 68 -4.15 -46.66 -2.75
N GLN A 69 -4.45 -46.29 -1.50
CA GLN A 69 -4.58 -47.25 -0.40
C GLN A 69 -6.00 -47.81 -0.18
N GLN A 70 -6.94 -47.61 -1.10
CA GLN A 70 -8.33 -48.05 -0.90
C GLN A 70 -8.75 -49.28 -1.74
N PRO A 71 -8.20 -50.51 -1.51
CA PRO A 71 -8.89 -51.70 -1.99
C PRO A 71 -8.90 -52.92 -1.06
N GLN A 72 -8.83 -52.79 0.27
CA GLN A 72 -8.84 -53.99 1.14
C GLN A 72 -10.17 -54.33 1.83
N THR A 73 -11.07 -53.37 2.06
CA THR A 73 -12.38 -53.67 2.68
C THR A 73 -13.40 -54.25 1.69
N PHE A 74 -13.15 -54.19 0.38
CA PHE A 74 -14.10 -54.69 -0.62
C PHE A 74 -14.10 -56.23 -0.75
N GLU A 75 -13.06 -56.93 -0.31
CA GLU A 75 -13.02 -58.39 -0.45
C GLU A 75 -13.85 -59.13 0.62
N SER A 76 -13.92 -58.62 1.86
CA SER A 76 -14.79 -59.18 2.90
C SER A 76 -16.26 -58.99 2.54
N ASP A 77 -16.64 -57.78 2.15
CA ASP A 77 -18.02 -57.43 1.77
C ASP A 77 -18.48 -58.22 0.55
N ARG A 78 -17.56 -58.53 -0.39
CA ARG A 78 -17.86 -59.36 -1.56
C ARG A 78 -18.16 -60.81 -1.18
N ARG A 79 -17.46 -61.39 -0.20
CA ARG A 79 -17.71 -62.77 0.27
C ARG A 79 -19.05 -62.87 0.99
N GLU A 80 -19.38 -61.91 1.85
CA GLU A 80 -20.67 -61.86 2.53
C GLU A 80 -21.83 -61.69 1.53
N LEU A 81 -21.70 -60.76 0.59
CA LEU A 81 -22.70 -60.55 -0.46
C LEU A 81 -22.92 -61.81 -1.32
N GLN A 82 -21.83 -62.53 -1.64
CA GLN A 82 -21.91 -63.74 -2.44
C GLN A 82 -22.61 -64.88 -1.70
N SER A 83 -22.32 -65.06 -0.40
CA SER A 83 -23.03 -66.03 0.44
C SER A 83 -24.53 -65.71 0.58
N ALA A 84 -24.89 -64.42 0.70
CA ALA A 84 -26.28 -63.99 0.74
C ALA A 84 -27.00 -64.25 -0.59
N MET A 85 -26.33 -64.02 -1.73
CA MET A 85 -26.88 -64.31 -3.05
C MET A 85 -27.12 -65.81 -3.28
N ASP A 86 -26.24 -66.66 -2.80
CA ASP A 86 -26.38 -68.12 -2.92
C ASP A 86 -27.58 -68.63 -2.08
N SER A 87 -27.76 -68.10 -0.86
CA SER A 87 -28.93 -68.44 -0.02
C SER A 87 -30.26 -67.98 -0.65
N LEU A 88 -30.28 -66.83 -1.33
CA LEU A 88 -31.48 -66.32 -2.00
C LEU A 88 -31.88 -67.21 -3.19
N ARG A 89 -30.89 -67.76 -3.90
CA ARG A 89 -31.09 -68.61 -5.08
C ARG A 89 -31.81 -69.92 -4.76
N GLU A 90 -31.56 -70.51 -3.59
CA GLU A 90 -32.21 -71.76 -3.17
C GLU A 90 -33.70 -71.56 -2.85
N SER A 91 -34.12 -70.34 -2.52
CA SER A 91 -35.49 -70.02 -2.08
C SER A 91 -36.45 -69.57 -3.19
N MET A 92 -35.97 -69.35 -4.42
CA MET A 92 -36.74 -68.70 -5.49
C MET A 92 -37.04 -69.62 -6.67
N THR A 93 -38.15 -69.34 -7.37
CA THR A 93 -38.50 -70.06 -8.60
C THR A 93 -37.61 -69.65 -9.78
N PRO A 94 -37.38 -70.52 -10.79
CA PRO A 94 -36.49 -70.23 -11.92
C PRO A 94 -36.84 -68.95 -12.70
N GLY A 95 -38.13 -68.64 -12.84
CA GLY A 95 -38.60 -67.44 -13.56
C GLY A 95 -38.37 -66.14 -12.79
N GLU A 96 -38.46 -66.16 -11.46
CA GLU A 96 -38.15 -65.00 -10.59
C GLU A 96 -36.66 -64.73 -10.55
N TRP A 97 -35.85 -65.81 -10.48
CA TRP A 97 -34.39 -65.71 -10.51
C TRP A 97 -33.89 -65.05 -11.79
N GLN A 98 -34.46 -65.39 -12.95
CA GLN A 98 -34.06 -64.81 -14.23
C GLN A 98 -34.39 -63.30 -14.32
N ARG A 99 -35.54 -62.86 -13.78
CA ARG A 99 -35.88 -61.43 -13.68
C ARG A 99 -34.90 -60.66 -12.79
N ILE A 100 -34.50 -61.25 -11.66
CA ILE A 100 -33.52 -60.64 -10.74
C ILE A 100 -32.14 -60.56 -11.41
N GLN A 101 -31.74 -61.57 -12.19
CA GLN A 101 -30.50 -61.52 -12.96
C GLN A 101 -30.52 -60.41 -14.01
N ASP A 102 -31.62 -60.25 -14.75
CA ASP A 102 -31.78 -59.20 -15.76
C ASP A 102 -31.76 -57.80 -15.13
N ASP A 103 -32.46 -57.58 -14.02
CA ASP A 103 -32.46 -56.31 -13.28
C ASP A 103 -31.09 -56.03 -12.64
N ALA A 104 -30.42 -57.07 -12.11
CA ALA A 104 -29.07 -56.93 -11.60
C ALA A 104 -28.08 -56.58 -12.71
N ALA A 105 -28.21 -57.17 -13.91
CA ALA A 105 -27.38 -56.85 -15.07
C ALA A 105 -27.59 -55.41 -15.54
N ARG A 106 -28.85 -54.94 -15.63
CA ARG A 106 -29.18 -53.54 -15.95
C ARG A 106 -28.61 -52.57 -14.92
N THR A 107 -28.78 -52.88 -13.64
CA THR A 107 -28.28 -52.05 -12.53
C THR A 107 -26.75 -52.01 -12.52
N ARG A 108 -26.07 -53.13 -12.83
CA ARG A 108 -24.61 -53.17 -13.00
C ARG A 108 -24.16 -52.31 -14.16
N ALA A 109 -24.79 -52.45 -15.33
CA ALA A 109 -24.49 -51.62 -16.50
C ALA A 109 -24.69 -50.12 -16.22
N GLU A 110 -25.77 -49.74 -15.54
CA GLU A 110 -25.99 -48.34 -15.12
C GLU A 110 -24.95 -47.84 -14.12
N ARG A 111 -24.56 -48.67 -13.15
CA ARG A 111 -23.52 -48.32 -12.16
C ARG A 111 -22.16 -48.19 -12.82
N GLU A 112 -21.81 -49.10 -13.72
CA GLU A 112 -20.57 -49.06 -14.51
C GLU A 112 -20.54 -47.81 -15.40
N ALA A 113 -21.64 -47.47 -16.09
CA ALA A 113 -21.75 -46.25 -16.87
C ALA A 113 -21.65 -44.98 -16.01
N ARG A 114 -22.24 -44.97 -14.81
CA ARG A 114 -22.09 -43.85 -13.86
C ARG A 114 -20.68 -43.77 -13.28
N GLN A 115 -20.02 -44.91 -13.04
CA GLN A 115 -18.64 -44.95 -12.55
C GLN A 115 -17.67 -44.47 -13.62
N SER A 116 -17.79 -44.94 -14.86
CA SER A 116 -16.94 -44.50 -15.98
C SER A 116 -17.11 -43.00 -16.27
N ALA A 117 -18.36 -42.49 -16.24
CA ALA A 117 -18.62 -41.06 -16.37
C ALA A 117 -18.03 -40.23 -15.21
N ARG A 118 -17.99 -40.78 -13.98
CA ARG A 118 -17.36 -40.13 -12.83
C ARG A 118 -15.83 -40.16 -12.94
N THR A 119 -15.23 -41.26 -13.37
CA THR A 119 -13.78 -41.36 -13.55
C THR A 119 -13.31 -40.42 -14.65
N GLU A 120 -14.01 -40.34 -15.77
CA GLU A 120 -13.69 -39.42 -16.87
C GLU A 120 -13.75 -37.95 -16.43
N ARG A 121 -14.82 -37.56 -15.70
CA ARG A 121 -14.92 -36.22 -15.11
C ARG A 121 -13.81 -35.94 -14.11
N TYR A 122 -13.48 -36.90 -13.24
CA TYR A 122 -12.41 -36.76 -12.26
C TYR A 122 -11.04 -36.60 -12.93
N GLU A 123 -10.75 -37.38 -13.97
CA GLU A 123 -9.51 -37.27 -14.74
C GLU A 123 -9.39 -35.93 -15.46
N THR A 124 -10.50 -35.41 -16.01
CA THR A 124 -10.54 -34.10 -16.66
C THR A 124 -10.29 -32.96 -15.66
N ILE A 125 -10.94 -32.99 -14.50
CA ILE A 125 -10.73 -31.99 -13.44
C ILE A 125 -9.31 -32.07 -12.90
N ARG A 126 -8.79 -33.29 -12.72
CA ARG A 126 -7.44 -33.53 -12.21
C ARG A 126 -6.35 -33.06 -13.19
N SER A 127 -6.51 -33.31 -14.49
CA SER A 127 -5.57 -32.84 -15.51
C SER A 127 -5.58 -31.32 -15.63
N ALA A 128 -6.76 -30.69 -15.59
CA ALA A 128 -6.89 -29.24 -15.51
C ALA A 128 -6.22 -28.67 -14.25
N GLY A 129 -6.42 -29.31 -13.09
CA GLY A 129 -5.75 -28.95 -11.84
C GLY A 129 -4.23 -29.00 -11.93
N PHE A 130 -3.67 -30.03 -12.58
CA PHE A 130 -2.22 -30.13 -12.81
C PHE A 130 -1.71 -29.08 -13.79
N ALA A 131 -2.47 -28.75 -14.84
CA ALA A 131 -2.09 -27.71 -15.78
C ALA A 131 -2.01 -26.34 -15.09
N VAL A 132 -3.03 -25.96 -14.31
CA VAL A 132 -3.06 -24.71 -13.53
C VAL A 132 -1.90 -24.69 -12.52
N TYR A 133 -1.68 -25.81 -11.81
CA TYR A 133 -0.56 -25.95 -10.89
C TYR A 133 0.80 -25.72 -11.58
N GLY A 134 1.01 -26.36 -12.73
CA GLY A 134 2.22 -26.20 -13.53
C GLY A 134 2.46 -24.76 -13.98
N VAL A 135 1.40 -24.04 -14.39
CA VAL A 135 1.49 -22.62 -14.75
C VAL A 135 1.89 -21.76 -13.54
N ILE A 136 1.26 -21.96 -12.38
CA ILE A 136 1.59 -21.20 -11.15
C ILE A 136 3.04 -21.47 -10.72
N CYS A 137 3.47 -22.72 -10.68
CA CYS A 137 4.85 -23.07 -10.36
C CYS A 137 5.85 -22.50 -11.37
N GLY A 138 5.52 -22.54 -12.67
CA GLY A 138 6.33 -21.94 -13.73
C GLY A 138 6.49 -20.42 -13.54
N LEU A 139 5.41 -19.72 -13.23
CA LEU A 139 5.45 -18.27 -12.93
C LEU A 139 6.28 -17.97 -11.68
N LEU A 140 6.12 -18.73 -10.60
CA LEU A 140 6.90 -18.58 -9.38
C LEU A 140 8.40 -18.85 -9.61
N ALA A 141 8.73 -19.88 -10.39
CA ALA A 141 10.11 -20.19 -10.76
C ALA A 141 10.72 -19.07 -11.62
N MET A 142 9.97 -18.57 -12.62
CA MET A 142 10.40 -17.44 -13.43
C MET A 142 10.60 -16.17 -12.59
N MET A 143 9.68 -15.84 -11.67
CA MET A 143 9.87 -14.71 -10.74
C MET A 143 11.08 -14.92 -9.81
N GLY A 144 11.30 -16.16 -9.36
CA GLY A 144 12.44 -16.56 -8.55
C GLY A 144 13.77 -16.39 -9.28
N ILE A 145 13.85 -16.64 -10.58
CA ILE A 145 15.09 -16.44 -11.35
C ILE A 145 15.23 -14.96 -11.75
N TYR A 146 14.13 -14.35 -12.19
CA TYR A 146 14.12 -13.01 -12.75
C TYR A 146 14.38 -11.92 -11.70
N SER A 147 13.81 -12.06 -10.49
CA SER A 147 13.98 -11.09 -9.40
C SER A 147 15.46 -10.81 -9.06
N PRO A 148 16.31 -11.80 -8.73
CA PRO A 148 17.71 -11.56 -8.39
C PRO A 148 18.53 -11.20 -9.64
N SER A 149 18.27 -11.84 -10.78
CA SER A 149 18.99 -11.54 -12.03
C SER A 149 18.78 -10.09 -12.44
N SER A 150 17.59 -9.54 -12.19
CA SER A 150 17.33 -8.13 -12.44
C SER A 150 18.14 -7.18 -11.56
N ALA A 151 18.66 -7.60 -10.41
CA ALA A 151 19.56 -6.73 -9.66
C ALA A 151 20.88 -6.46 -10.42
N LEU A 152 21.29 -7.37 -11.30
CA LEU A 152 22.56 -7.28 -12.02
C LEU A 152 22.53 -6.30 -13.21
N TRP A 153 21.39 -6.21 -13.91
CA TRP A 153 21.26 -5.33 -15.08
C TRP A 153 20.53 -4.01 -14.79
N HIS A 154 19.88 -3.89 -13.62
CA HIS A 154 19.24 -2.63 -13.25
C HIS A 154 20.28 -1.54 -12.97
N ARG A 155 20.14 -0.41 -13.66
CA ARG A 155 21.01 0.77 -13.50
C ARG A 155 20.20 2.02 -13.75
N VAL A 156 20.39 3.03 -12.90
CA VAL A 156 19.89 4.38 -13.14
C VAL A 156 21.10 5.26 -13.37
N SER A 157 21.21 5.84 -14.56
CA SER A 157 22.25 6.79 -14.91
C SER A 157 21.62 8.15 -15.15
N ILE A 158 22.11 9.14 -14.41
CA ILE A 158 21.79 10.54 -14.57
C ILE A 158 23.00 11.16 -15.25
N PHE A 159 22.83 11.84 -16.37
CA PHE A 159 23.93 12.51 -17.06
C PHE A 159 23.42 13.78 -17.73
N VAL A 160 24.32 14.74 -17.93
CA VAL A 160 24.00 15.95 -18.69
C VAL A 160 24.31 15.69 -20.16
N SER A 161 23.28 15.78 -21.00
CA SER A 161 23.36 15.60 -22.45
C SER A 161 23.22 16.96 -23.12
N GLY A 162 24.26 17.42 -23.82
CA GLY A 162 24.21 18.70 -24.53
C GLY A 162 24.15 19.94 -23.62
N ARG A 163 23.77 21.08 -24.19
CA ARG A 163 24.00 22.42 -23.64
C ARG A 163 23.20 22.83 -22.40
N ASN A 164 22.31 21.98 -21.86
CA ASN A 164 21.59 22.16 -20.58
C ASN A 164 20.44 21.13 -20.46
N GLN A 165 20.70 19.83 -20.58
CA GLN A 165 19.64 18.83 -20.43
C GLN A 165 20.09 17.69 -19.53
N ILE A 166 19.34 17.43 -18.46
CA ILE A 166 19.53 16.25 -17.63
C ILE A 166 18.78 15.10 -18.27
N THR A 167 19.50 14.04 -18.61
CA THR A 167 18.90 12.78 -19.03
C THR A 167 19.01 11.77 -17.91
N VAL A 168 17.86 11.25 -17.48
CA VAL A 168 17.77 10.12 -16.56
C VAL A 168 17.41 8.89 -17.36
N ALA A 169 18.37 8.00 -17.54
CA ALA A 169 18.15 6.70 -18.15
C ALA A 169 18.05 5.63 -17.05
N SER A 170 16.90 4.97 -16.97
CA SER A 170 16.68 3.78 -16.15
C SER A 170 16.70 2.55 -17.05
N ARG A 171 17.72 1.72 -16.89
CA ARG A 171 17.86 0.43 -17.57
C ARG A 171 17.34 -0.66 -16.65
N GLY A 172 16.33 -1.39 -17.09
CA GLY A 172 15.78 -2.59 -16.45
C GLY A 172 15.58 -3.67 -17.50
N LEU A 173 14.38 -4.28 -17.56
CA LEU A 173 13.97 -5.08 -18.72
C LEU A 173 13.89 -4.24 -19.99
N TRP A 174 13.36 -3.03 -19.81
CA TRP A 174 13.26 -2.01 -20.85
C TRP A 174 14.05 -0.79 -20.41
N THR A 175 14.69 -0.14 -21.37
CA THR A 175 15.35 1.14 -21.14
C THR A 175 14.30 2.23 -21.22
N THR A 176 14.20 3.02 -20.16
CA THR A 176 13.36 4.22 -20.15
C THR A 176 14.24 5.44 -19.96
N THR A 177 14.07 6.44 -20.81
CA THR A 177 14.83 7.69 -20.77
C THR A 177 13.88 8.83 -20.49
N ASN A 178 14.28 9.72 -19.59
CA ASN A 178 13.57 10.96 -19.31
C ASN A 178 14.55 12.09 -19.49
N ARG A 179 14.08 13.16 -20.11
CA ARG A 179 14.90 14.32 -20.39
C ARG A 179 14.22 15.52 -19.74
N LEU A 180 15.00 16.28 -18.99
CA LEU A 180 14.59 17.53 -18.38
C LEU A 180 15.56 18.61 -18.84
N SER A 181 15.07 19.63 -19.55
CA SER A 181 15.92 20.78 -19.85
C SER A 181 16.16 21.59 -18.59
N ILE A 182 17.41 21.98 -18.37
CA ILE A 182 17.84 22.84 -17.28
C ILE A 182 17.71 24.27 -17.78
N ASP A 183 16.65 24.96 -17.35
CA ASP A 183 16.59 26.41 -17.51
C ASP A 183 17.16 27.11 -16.26
N ARG A 184 17.43 28.42 -16.36
CA ARG A 184 17.88 29.27 -15.23
C ARG A 184 16.96 29.19 -14.03
N ASP A 185 15.69 28.89 -14.28
CA ASP A 185 14.65 28.77 -13.26
C ASP A 185 14.51 27.34 -12.73
N THR A 186 15.39 26.41 -13.08
CA THR A 186 15.37 25.05 -12.51
C THR A 186 16.02 25.07 -11.13
N ARG A 187 15.41 24.40 -10.16
CA ARG A 187 15.95 24.29 -8.80
C ARG A 187 15.98 22.86 -8.32
N VAL A 188 16.90 22.60 -7.40
CA VAL A 188 17.02 21.33 -6.69
C VAL A 188 16.39 21.51 -5.31
N CYS A 189 15.28 20.82 -5.07
CA CYS A 189 14.58 20.85 -3.79
C CYS A 189 14.80 19.54 -3.04
N VAL A 190 15.04 19.63 -1.74
CA VAL A 190 15.11 18.47 -0.86
C VAL A 190 13.81 18.42 -0.04
N ARG A 191 13.11 17.30 -0.14
CA ARG A 191 11.84 17.07 0.55
C ARG A 191 11.95 15.87 1.49
N VAL A 192 11.25 15.95 2.60
CA VAL A 192 11.04 14.85 3.53
C VAL A 192 9.56 14.50 3.47
N VAL A 193 9.25 13.30 2.97
CA VAL A 193 7.88 12.80 2.90
C VAL A 193 7.63 11.85 4.07
N GLU A 194 6.69 12.19 4.93
CA GLU A 194 6.24 11.32 6.02
C GLU A 194 5.33 10.20 5.50
N ARG A 195 5.85 8.98 5.68
CA ARG A 195 5.25 7.66 5.48
C ARG A 195 4.12 7.28 6.42
N LEU A 196 2.85 7.50 6.10
CA LEU A 196 1.75 6.98 6.94
C LEU A 196 1.08 5.76 6.28
N ARG A 197 1.00 4.64 7.01
CA ARG A 197 0.23 3.46 6.58
C ARG A 197 -0.99 3.29 7.47
N ARG A 198 -2.18 3.29 6.87
CA ARG A 198 -3.42 2.96 7.57
C ARG A 198 -3.49 1.45 7.78
N ARG A 199 -3.55 0.98 9.04
CA ARG A 199 -3.89 -0.42 9.35
C ARG A 199 -5.42 -0.58 9.42
N ARG A 200 -5.90 -1.82 9.23
CA ARG A 200 -7.33 -2.20 9.14
C ARG A 200 -8.20 -1.71 10.32
N HIS A 201 -7.62 -1.43 11.49
CA HIS A 201 -8.31 -1.01 12.71
C HIS A 201 -8.07 0.47 13.08
N ALA A 202 -8.14 1.37 12.10
CA ALA A 202 -8.01 2.84 12.27
C ALA A 202 -6.68 3.38 12.85
N ARG A 203 -5.77 2.55 13.38
CA ARG A 203 -4.44 2.99 13.80
C ARG A 203 -3.56 3.27 12.57
N MET A 204 -3.11 4.51 12.45
CA MET A 204 -2.04 4.89 11.52
C MET A 204 -0.71 4.41 12.10
N SER A 205 0.01 3.55 11.37
CA SER A 205 1.38 3.21 11.72
C SER A 205 2.31 4.06 10.85
N ARG A 206 3.21 4.81 11.51
CA ARG A 206 4.30 5.49 10.82
C ARG A 206 5.25 4.46 10.22
N LEU A 207 5.50 4.57 8.92
CA LEU A 207 6.50 3.75 8.22
C LEU A 207 7.90 4.36 8.32
N GLY A 208 7.98 5.68 8.49
CA GLY A 208 9.21 6.45 8.57
C GLY A 208 9.14 7.68 7.65
N TYR A 209 10.31 8.21 7.35
CA TYR A 209 10.53 9.42 6.58
C TYR A 209 11.35 9.11 5.35
N ARG A 210 10.85 9.57 4.21
CA ARG A 210 11.49 9.38 2.92
C ARG A 210 12.09 10.70 2.48
N TRP A 211 13.41 10.71 2.32
CA TRP A 211 14.13 11.85 1.76
C TRP A 211 14.09 11.75 0.24
N THR A 212 13.42 12.70 -0.37
CA THR A 212 13.22 12.81 -1.81
C THR A 212 13.92 14.06 -2.32
N VAL A 213 14.78 13.93 -3.31
CA VAL A 213 15.36 15.08 -4.01
C VAL A 213 14.62 15.25 -5.33
N SER A 214 14.07 16.43 -5.57
CA SER A 214 13.36 16.74 -6.80
C SER A 214 14.04 17.85 -7.57
N ILE A 215 14.09 17.70 -8.88
CA ILE A 215 14.51 18.74 -9.83
C ILE A 215 13.23 19.25 -10.49
N GLU A 216 12.87 20.49 -10.17
CA GLU A 216 11.62 21.10 -10.59
C GLU A 216 11.84 22.55 -11.07
N PRO A 217 10.97 23.06 -11.96
CA PRO A 217 10.99 24.47 -12.32
C PRO A 217 10.61 25.34 -11.12
N ALA A 218 11.06 26.60 -11.13
CA ALA A 218 10.75 27.57 -10.11
C ALA A 218 9.23 27.80 -10.01
N PRO A 219 8.71 28.04 -8.80
CA PRO A 219 7.30 28.29 -8.60
C PRO A 219 6.88 29.52 -9.41
N GLY A 220 5.85 29.38 -10.24
CA GLY A 220 5.33 30.45 -11.10
C GLY A 220 5.43 30.15 -12.60
N LEU A 221 6.43 29.37 -13.05
CA LEU A 221 6.52 28.96 -14.47
C LEU A 221 5.45 27.95 -14.88
N GLU A 222 4.85 27.24 -13.92
CA GLU A 222 3.72 26.34 -14.18
C GLU A 222 2.52 27.06 -14.83
N LEU A 223 2.39 28.39 -14.61
CA LEU A 223 1.31 29.21 -15.18
C LEU A 223 1.50 29.50 -16.66
N LEU A 224 2.74 29.42 -17.17
CA LEU A 224 3.09 29.72 -18.56
C LEU A 224 2.93 28.52 -19.50
N GLY A 225 2.35 27.42 -19.03
CA GLY A 225 2.08 26.24 -19.85
C GLY A 225 3.31 25.38 -20.14
N ALA A 226 4.46 25.65 -19.51
CA ALA A 226 5.62 24.77 -19.55
C ALA A 226 5.31 23.49 -18.74
N THR A 227 4.89 22.44 -19.44
CA THR A 227 4.60 21.11 -18.88
C THR A 227 5.89 20.32 -18.64
N MET A 228 6.78 20.84 -17.78
CA MET A 228 7.91 20.04 -17.33
C MET A 228 7.49 19.07 -16.24
N GLU A 229 7.68 17.77 -16.50
CA GLU A 229 7.50 16.74 -15.48
C GLU A 229 8.63 16.84 -14.44
N PRO A 230 8.31 17.01 -13.14
CA PRO A 230 9.34 17.03 -12.11
C PRO A 230 10.02 15.66 -12.04
N LEU A 231 11.36 15.67 -11.99
CA LEU A 231 12.14 14.47 -11.73
C LEU A 231 12.33 14.34 -10.22
N SER A 232 11.85 13.25 -9.62
CA SER A 232 11.97 13.01 -8.18
C SER A 232 12.77 11.74 -7.90
N PHE A 233 13.66 11.77 -6.91
CA PHE A 233 14.51 10.65 -6.53
C PHE A 233 14.36 10.35 -5.04
N ASP A 234 13.95 9.15 -4.69
CA ASP A 234 13.87 8.71 -3.29
C ASP A 234 15.20 8.09 -2.88
N ILE A 235 15.95 8.79 -2.02
CA ILE A 235 17.39 8.51 -1.80
C ILE A 235 17.64 7.86 -0.45
N HIS A 236 16.84 8.20 0.55
CA HIS A 236 17.06 7.71 1.91
C HIS A 236 15.74 7.50 2.63
N HIS A 237 15.72 6.49 3.50
CA HIS A 237 14.62 6.21 4.40
C HIS A 237 15.15 6.22 5.83
N GLN A 238 14.55 7.06 6.67
CA GLN A 238 14.90 7.23 8.07
C GLN A 238 13.68 6.91 8.93
N THR A 239 13.86 6.17 10.02
CA THR A 239 12.75 5.83 10.92
C THR A 239 12.36 7.02 11.80
N ASP A 240 13.37 7.75 12.28
CA ASP A 240 13.21 8.86 13.22
C ASP A 240 12.85 10.18 12.54
N ARG A 241 12.16 11.05 13.28
CA ARG A 241 11.76 12.37 12.78
C ARG A 241 12.98 13.23 12.49
N PRO A 242 13.12 13.76 11.27
CA PRO A 242 14.13 14.78 11.04
C PRO A 242 13.77 16.03 11.85
N VAL A 243 14.78 16.55 12.54
CA VAL A 243 14.72 17.81 13.30
C VAL A 243 15.31 18.91 12.42
N GLU A 244 14.89 20.16 12.61
CA GLU A 244 15.32 21.30 11.79
C GLU A 244 16.85 21.47 11.72
N GLU A 245 17.55 21.25 12.83
CA GLU A 245 19.00 21.35 12.92
C GLU A 245 19.74 20.08 12.44
N MET A 246 19.00 19.03 12.05
CA MET A 246 19.60 17.77 11.67
C MET A 246 20.30 17.91 10.31
N PRO A 247 21.59 17.56 10.20
CA PRO A 247 22.28 17.61 8.93
C PRO A 247 21.64 16.64 7.93
N LEU A 248 21.71 16.98 6.63
CA LEU A 248 21.26 16.10 5.57
C LEU A 248 21.91 14.71 5.70
N PRO A 249 21.15 13.60 5.57
CA PRO A 249 21.73 12.27 5.60
C PRO A 249 22.87 12.16 4.57
N PRO A 250 23.99 11.47 4.88
CA PRO A 250 25.18 11.47 4.03
C PRO A 250 24.91 11.12 2.56
N ARG A 251 23.97 10.20 2.30
CA ARG A 251 23.55 9.82 0.94
C ARG A 251 22.81 10.93 0.20
N VAL A 252 21.92 11.64 0.89
CA VAL A 252 21.17 12.77 0.33
C VAL A 252 22.13 13.90 0.02
N ARG A 253 23.04 14.22 0.97
CA ARG A 253 24.08 15.23 0.78
C ARG A 253 24.98 14.91 -0.41
N GLN A 254 25.53 13.70 -0.50
CA GLN A 254 26.35 13.27 -1.63
C GLN A 254 25.62 13.38 -2.97
N PHE A 255 24.34 13.01 -3.01
CA PHE A 255 23.54 13.16 -4.22
C PHE A 255 23.33 14.62 -4.61
N VAL A 256 22.94 15.48 -3.66
CA VAL A 256 22.74 16.92 -3.89
C VAL A 256 24.03 17.57 -4.38
N GLU A 257 25.16 17.28 -3.74
CA GLU A 257 26.48 17.76 -4.20
C GLU A 257 26.82 17.24 -5.60
N GLY A 258 26.50 15.97 -5.90
CA GLY A 258 26.70 15.39 -7.23
C GLY A 258 25.86 16.11 -8.29
N ILE A 259 24.58 16.35 -8.02
CA ILE A 259 23.69 17.11 -8.92
C ILE A 259 24.18 18.54 -9.08
N GLN A 260 24.59 19.22 -8.00
CA GLN A 260 25.14 20.57 -8.05
C GLN A 260 26.40 20.64 -8.90
N ARG A 261 27.35 19.69 -8.72
CA ARG A 261 28.57 19.63 -9.55
C ARG A 261 28.25 19.37 -11.02
N MET A 262 27.24 18.56 -11.30
CA MET A 262 26.86 18.17 -12.65
C MET A 262 26.05 19.25 -13.39
N THR A 263 25.23 20.01 -12.67
CA THR A 263 24.26 20.95 -13.27
C THR A 263 24.58 22.41 -13.00
N GLY A 264 25.45 22.71 -12.03
CA GLY A 264 25.68 24.06 -11.51
C GLY A 264 24.52 24.63 -10.68
N LEU A 265 23.42 23.89 -10.51
CA LEU A 265 22.27 24.35 -9.75
C LEU A 265 22.56 24.34 -8.25
N LEU A 266 22.28 25.46 -7.59
CA LEU A 266 22.35 25.54 -6.13
C LEU A 266 21.12 24.88 -5.51
N PRO A 267 21.29 24.04 -4.47
CA PRO A 267 20.15 23.51 -3.74
C PRO A 267 19.43 24.64 -3.00
N GLU A 268 18.10 24.58 -2.98
CA GLU A 268 17.31 25.47 -2.14
C GLU A 268 17.61 25.16 -0.67
N PRO A 269 17.82 26.17 0.20
CA PRO A 269 18.19 25.94 1.60
C PRO A 269 17.07 25.31 2.43
N LEU A 270 15.87 25.20 1.86
CA LEU A 270 14.66 24.76 2.57
C LEU A 270 14.42 23.25 2.39
N VAL A 271 14.35 22.54 3.51
CA VAL A 271 13.82 21.17 3.55
C VAL A 271 12.30 21.25 3.71
N ILE A 272 11.55 20.75 2.73
CA ILE A 272 10.07 20.77 2.76
C ILE A 272 9.56 19.45 3.35
N MET A 273 8.71 19.52 4.36
CA MET A 273 8.07 18.34 4.95
C MET A 273 6.67 18.11 4.33
N ASP A 274 6.49 16.99 3.65
CA ASP A 274 5.25 16.57 3.02
C ASP A 274 4.65 15.35 3.75
N TYR A 275 3.32 15.15 3.65
CA TYR A 275 2.63 14.00 4.25
C TYR A 275 2.05 13.08 3.16
N GLU A 276 2.41 11.80 3.18
CA GLU A 276 1.90 10.78 2.26
C GLU A 276 1.13 9.70 3.02
N ALA A 277 -0.20 9.75 2.96
CA ALA A 277 -1.06 8.70 3.48
C ALA A 277 -1.29 7.60 2.42
N SER A 278 -0.70 6.43 2.65
CA SER A 278 -0.95 5.21 1.87
C SER A 278 -2.23 4.53 2.36
N SER A 279 -3.26 4.50 1.53
CA SER A 279 -4.57 3.92 1.86
C SER A 279 -4.78 2.49 1.34
N SER A 280 -3.84 1.90 0.60
CA SER A 280 -4.13 0.66 -0.15
C SER A 280 -3.17 -0.50 0.12
N PHE A 281 -3.76 -1.68 0.32
CA PHE A 281 -3.06 -2.95 0.57
C PHE A 281 -2.53 -3.59 -0.73
N PHE A 282 -3.09 -3.22 -1.89
CA PHE A 282 -2.71 -3.72 -3.22
C PHE A 282 -2.19 -2.59 -4.13
N GLY A 283 -0.99 -2.09 -3.85
CA GLY A 283 -0.19 -1.33 -4.83
C GLY A 283 -0.72 0.05 -5.27
N GLY A 284 -1.89 0.49 -4.81
CA GLY A 284 -2.38 1.84 -5.05
C GLY A 284 -1.49 2.85 -4.32
N ARG A 285 -0.64 3.57 -5.06
CA ARG A 285 0.15 4.70 -4.52
C ARG A 285 -0.82 5.69 -3.87
N GLY A 286 -0.53 6.08 -2.63
CA GLY A 286 -1.37 6.94 -1.82
C GLY A 286 -1.64 8.28 -2.49
N ARG A 287 -2.75 8.92 -2.13
CA ARG A 287 -2.97 10.31 -2.52
C ARG A 287 -2.02 11.16 -1.67
N LEU A 288 -1.00 11.74 -2.31
CA LEU A 288 -0.22 12.82 -1.70
C LEU A 288 -1.20 13.95 -1.37
N VAL A 289 -1.50 14.12 -0.09
CA VAL A 289 -2.09 15.33 0.42
C VAL A 289 -0.89 16.21 0.78
N SER A 290 -0.34 16.87 -0.24
CA SER A 290 0.52 18.02 0.01
C SER A 290 -0.37 19.07 0.65
N SER A 291 -0.40 19.11 1.99
CA SER A 291 -0.62 20.39 2.63
C SER A 291 0.63 21.19 2.28
N ARG A 292 0.55 22.05 1.26
CA ARG A 292 1.44 23.21 1.20
C ARG A 292 1.12 24.02 2.46
N SER A 293 1.69 23.64 3.60
CA SER A 293 2.00 24.64 4.61
C SER A 293 2.98 25.56 3.87
N THR A 294 2.52 26.77 3.56
CA THR A 294 3.40 27.90 3.24
C THR A 294 4.59 27.84 4.18
N PRO A 295 5.83 28.05 3.71
CA PRO A 295 7.01 27.79 4.52
C PRO A 295 6.99 28.65 5.78
N VAL A 296 6.71 28.03 6.92
CA VAL A 296 6.96 28.62 8.24
C VAL A 296 8.23 27.96 8.78
N PHE A 297 9.34 28.20 8.07
CA PHE A 297 10.68 28.06 8.66
C PHE A 297 11.42 29.40 8.51
N SER A 298 10.69 30.48 8.80
CA SER A 298 11.24 31.75 9.24
C SER A 298 10.77 31.94 10.69
N ALA A 299 11.73 32.18 11.57
CA ALA A 299 11.65 32.36 13.02
C ALA A 299 10.24 32.47 13.65
N LYS A 300 9.96 31.57 14.60
CA LYS A 300 8.88 31.60 15.61
C LYS A 300 7.47 31.34 15.09
N THR A 301 7.13 30.09 14.79
CA THR A 301 5.77 29.59 15.06
C THR A 301 5.81 28.08 15.29
N TYR A 302 5.21 27.62 16.39
CA TYR A 302 5.17 26.23 16.79
C TYR A 302 4.50 25.37 15.70
N VAL A 303 5.23 24.40 15.15
CA VAL A 303 4.68 23.35 14.30
C VAL A 303 3.83 22.45 15.20
N SER A 304 2.50 22.62 15.12
CA SER A 304 1.55 21.81 15.87
C SER A 304 1.70 20.32 15.56
N GLU A 305 1.54 19.50 16.58
CA GLU A 305 1.42 18.03 16.50
C GLU A 305 0.45 17.58 15.39
N PRO A 306 0.58 16.34 14.88
CA PRO A 306 -0.34 15.82 13.87
C PRO A 306 -1.78 15.94 14.37
N VAL A 307 -2.54 16.84 13.75
CA VAL A 307 -3.97 17.00 14.01
C VAL A 307 -4.65 15.70 13.61
N VAL A 308 -5.03 14.92 14.62
CA VAL A 308 -5.93 13.79 14.49
C VAL A 308 -7.28 14.38 14.09
N LEU A 309 -7.58 14.38 12.79
CA LEU A 309 -8.78 14.98 12.17
C LEU A 309 -10.13 14.33 12.59
N SER A 310 -10.15 13.50 13.62
CA SER A 310 -11.33 13.08 14.38
C SER A 310 -10.92 11.98 15.35
N ARG A 311 -11.15 12.20 16.65
CA ARG A 311 -11.19 11.13 17.64
C ARG A 311 -12.59 11.17 18.23
N THR A 312 -13.49 10.34 17.74
CA THR A 312 -14.73 10.04 18.45
C THR A 312 -14.36 9.19 19.65
N ILE A 313 -14.13 9.83 20.79
CA ILE A 313 -13.90 9.13 22.07
C ILE A 313 -15.27 8.70 22.57
N ASN A 314 -15.51 7.39 22.62
CA ASN A 314 -16.72 6.85 23.21
C ASN A 314 -16.68 7.10 24.73
N VAL A 315 -17.79 7.54 25.32
CA VAL A 315 -17.87 7.87 26.75
C VAL A 315 -17.48 6.67 27.63
N ASP A 316 -17.71 5.45 27.13
CA ASP A 316 -17.36 4.20 27.81
C ASP A 316 -15.85 3.95 27.91
N GLU A 317 -15.04 4.58 27.06
CA GLU A 317 -13.57 4.42 27.03
C GLU A 317 -12.83 5.44 27.93
N MET A 318 -13.53 6.40 28.54
CA MET A 318 -12.93 7.40 29.43
C MET A 318 -12.61 6.82 30.81
N SER A 319 -11.52 7.30 31.43
CA SER A 319 -11.22 6.99 32.83
C SER A 319 -12.34 7.49 33.76
N PRO A 320 -12.51 6.90 34.96
CA PRO A 320 -13.56 7.31 35.90
C PRO A 320 -13.51 8.79 36.26
N GLU A 321 -12.31 9.35 36.40
CA GLU A 321 -12.08 10.76 36.71
C GLU A 321 -12.48 11.70 35.55
N MET A 322 -12.13 11.33 34.31
CA MET A 322 -12.57 12.10 33.13
C MET A 322 -14.07 12.00 32.93
N ARG A 323 -14.69 10.85 33.24
CA ARG A 323 -16.14 10.70 33.24
C ARG A 323 -16.81 11.65 34.24
N ALA A 324 -16.30 11.74 35.46
CA ALA A 324 -16.84 12.64 36.48
C ALA A 324 -16.68 14.12 36.07
N GLN A 325 -15.54 14.51 35.48
CA GLN A 325 -15.34 15.86 34.94
C GLN A 325 -16.28 16.14 33.77
N PHE A 326 -16.45 15.18 32.85
CA PHE A 326 -17.34 15.32 31.69
C PHE A 326 -18.82 15.38 32.10
N GLU A 327 -19.24 14.60 33.08
CA GLU A 327 -20.59 14.67 33.67
C GLU A 327 -20.81 16.01 34.37
N SER A 328 -19.81 16.56 35.07
CA SER A 328 -19.91 17.88 35.70
C SER A 328 -20.04 19.02 34.67
N LEU A 329 -19.38 18.88 33.51
CA LEU A 329 -19.50 19.80 32.38
C LEU A 329 -20.85 19.64 31.68
N ARG A 330 -21.33 18.40 31.51
CA ARG A 330 -22.66 18.09 30.95
C ARG A 330 -23.80 18.58 31.85
N ALA A 331 -23.62 18.54 33.17
CA ALA A 331 -24.59 19.05 34.14
C ALA A 331 -24.61 20.59 34.21
N ARG A 332 -23.49 21.25 33.83
CA ARG A 332 -23.40 22.71 33.69
C ARG A 332 -23.91 23.22 32.34
N ALA A 333 -23.80 22.41 31.30
CA ALA A 333 -24.46 22.68 30.02
C ALA A 333 -25.97 22.49 30.18
N ARG A 334 -26.79 23.45 29.71
CA ARG A 334 -28.24 23.28 29.72
C ARG A 334 -28.62 22.04 28.90
N PRO A 335 -29.64 21.27 29.29
CA PRO A 335 -29.96 19.96 28.70
C PRO A 335 -30.31 19.97 27.20
N ASP A 336 -30.40 21.14 26.55
CA ASP A 336 -30.78 21.30 25.14
C ASP A 336 -29.61 21.67 24.20
N GLU A 337 -28.35 21.62 24.64
CA GLU A 337 -27.18 21.94 23.80
C GLU A 337 -26.20 20.77 23.69
N VAL A 338 -26.45 19.87 22.73
CA VAL A 338 -25.40 18.95 22.24
C VAL A 338 -24.69 19.64 21.07
N ILE A 339 -23.57 20.29 21.37
CA ILE A 339 -22.71 20.93 20.37
C ILE A 339 -21.65 19.92 19.93
N THR A 340 -21.70 19.53 18.65
CA THR A 340 -20.62 18.73 18.04
C THR A 340 -19.84 19.65 17.10
N ALA A 341 -18.72 20.20 17.59
CA ALA A 341 -17.86 21.06 16.79
C ALA A 341 -16.77 20.23 16.09
N GLU A 342 -16.86 20.08 14.78
CA GLU A 342 -15.75 19.62 13.94
C GLU A 342 -14.89 20.83 13.55
N ILE A 343 -13.83 21.08 14.33
CA ILE A 343 -12.96 22.24 14.13
C ILE A 343 -11.85 21.88 13.14
N THR A 344 -11.87 22.50 11.96
CA THR A 344 -10.74 22.46 11.00
C THR A 344 -9.93 23.75 11.11
N THR A 345 -9.06 23.86 12.12
CA THR A 345 -8.18 25.02 12.33
C THR A 345 -6.95 24.93 11.43
N THR A 346 -7.05 25.39 10.17
CA THR A 346 -5.90 25.82 9.36
C THR A 346 -6.39 26.61 8.14
N GLY A 347 -6.67 27.91 8.33
CA GLY A 347 -6.93 28.88 7.24
C GLY A 347 -8.12 28.58 6.30
N GLY A 348 -8.88 27.51 6.56
CA GLY A 348 -10.12 27.18 5.89
C GLY A 348 -11.32 27.74 6.65
N PRO A 349 -12.51 27.72 6.03
CA PRO A 349 -13.70 28.20 6.69
C PRO A 349 -14.05 27.33 7.92
N ILE A 350 -14.51 27.98 8.98
CA ILE A 350 -14.95 27.36 10.23
C ILE A 350 -16.30 26.70 9.99
N THR A 351 -16.35 25.36 10.05
CA THR A 351 -17.58 24.60 9.89
C THR A 351 -18.17 24.22 11.25
N TYR A 352 -19.45 24.54 11.46
CA TYR A 352 -20.23 24.20 12.65
C TYR A 352 -21.43 23.36 12.22
N ARG A 353 -21.68 22.24 12.89
CA ARG A 353 -22.88 21.43 12.63
C ARG A 353 -23.90 21.66 13.73
N ASP A 354 -25.08 22.13 13.34
CA ASP A 354 -26.16 22.37 14.29
C ASP A 354 -26.86 21.07 14.69
N GLN A 355 -27.80 21.20 15.64
CA GLN A 355 -28.58 20.10 16.19
C GLN A 355 -29.49 19.42 15.15
N ASN A 356 -29.82 20.12 14.06
CA ASN A 356 -30.61 19.60 12.95
C ASN A 356 -29.73 18.88 11.92
N GLY A 357 -28.42 18.81 12.17
CA GLY A 357 -27.43 18.20 11.29
C GLY A 357 -27.04 19.09 10.10
N ALA A 358 -27.48 20.35 10.05
CA ALA A 358 -27.10 21.30 9.03
C ALA A 358 -25.70 21.86 9.31
N VAL A 359 -24.90 21.98 8.25
CA VAL A 359 -23.51 22.44 8.33
C VAL A 359 -23.45 23.90 7.94
N HIS A 360 -23.14 24.75 8.91
CA HIS A 360 -22.89 26.17 8.74
C HIS A 360 -21.40 26.41 8.54
N THR A 361 -21.04 27.26 7.59
CA THR A 361 -19.65 27.49 7.18
C THR A 361 -19.36 28.99 7.24
N TYR A 362 -18.43 29.40 8.10
CA TYR A 362 -18.07 30.79 8.33
C TYR A 362 -16.63 31.06 7.89
N GLN A 363 -16.34 32.20 7.27
CA GLN A 363 -14.98 32.52 6.82
C GLN A 363 -14.12 33.10 7.96
N SER A 364 -14.76 33.69 8.98
CA SER A 364 -14.07 34.29 10.12
C SER A 364 -14.88 34.14 11.41
N LEU A 365 -14.23 34.36 12.55
CA LEU A 365 -14.86 34.35 13.88
C LEU A 365 -15.92 35.46 14.05
N ASP A 366 -15.76 36.57 13.33
CA ASP A 366 -16.67 37.72 13.42
C ASP A 366 -18.00 37.47 12.68
N GLU A 367 -18.00 36.55 11.71
CA GLU A 367 -19.21 36.11 10.99
C GLU A 367 -20.07 35.14 11.81
N MET A 368 -19.53 34.60 12.91
CA MET A 368 -20.25 33.64 13.74
C MET A 368 -21.30 34.33 14.61
N PRO A 369 -22.51 33.75 14.73
CA PRO A 369 -23.48 34.12 15.75
C PRO A 369 -22.85 34.16 17.14
N GLU A 370 -23.31 35.11 17.97
CA GLU A 370 -22.65 35.47 19.23
C GLU A 370 -22.59 34.31 20.24
N ASP A 371 -23.64 33.49 20.27
CA ASP A 371 -23.75 32.24 21.00
C ASP A 371 -22.68 31.21 20.57
N VAL A 372 -22.55 30.95 19.27
CA VAL A 372 -21.56 30.00 18.74
C VAL A 372 -20.12 30.50 18.98
N ARG A 373 -19.92 31.83 18.90
CA ARG A 373 -18.64 32.48 19.16
C ARG A 373 -18.21 32.34 20.62
N ALA A 374 -19.14 32.47 21.57
CA ALA A 374 -18.88 32.30 23.00
C ALA A 374 -18.44 30.87 23.32
N ILE A 375 -19.11 29.87 22.73
CA ILE A 375 -18.75 28.46 22.85
C ILE A 375 -17.34 28.21 22.30
N PHE A 376 -17.03 28.77 21.13
CA PHE A 376 -15.72 28.63 20.51
C PHE A 376 -14.60 29.25 21.36
N ALA A 377 -14.84 30.43 21.93
CA ALA A 377 -13.90 31.08 22.84
C ALA A 377 -13.68 30.27 24.13
N MET A 378 -14.72 29.62 24.65
CA MET A 378 -14.62 28.76 25.83
C MET A 378 -13.80 27.50 25.54
N MET A 379 -14.04 26.83 24.41
CA MET A 379 -13.25 25.66 24.00
C MET A 379 -11.78 26.01 23.77
N ARG A 380 -11.50 27.17 23.16
CA ARG A 380 -10.12 27.63 22.95
C ARG A 380 -9.39 27.88 24.27
N ARG A 381 -10.04 28.51 25.25
CA ARG A 381 -9.46 28.70 26.60
C ARG A 381 -9.23 27.37 27.34
N ALA A 382 -10.10 26.39 27.13
CA ALA A 382 -9.92 25.05 27.71
C ALA A 382 -8.74 24.32 27.06
N ALA A 383 -8.54 24.47 25.76
CA ALA A 383 -7.39 23.89 25.04
C ALA A 383 -6.06 24.59 25.37
N ASP A 384 -6.08 25.90 25.61
CA ASP A 384 -4.89 26.70 25.96
C ASP A 384 -4.54 26.63 27.46
N SER A 385 -5.37 26.00 28.30
CA SER A 385 -5.01 25.76 29.71
C SER A 385 -3.97 24.63 29.78
N PRO A 386 -2.75 24.90 30.30
CA PRO A 386 -1.76 23.85 30.48
C PRO A 386 -2.34 22.80 31.43
N HIS A 387 -2.33 21.54 31.01
CA HIS A 387 -2.63 20.43 31.90
C HIS A 387 -1.64 20.48 33.07
N ASP A 388 -2.14 20.93 34.22
CA ASP A 388 -1.43 20.87 35.49
C ASP A 388 -1.51 19.40 35.95
N ASP A 389 -0.56 18.59 35.49
CA ASP A 389 -0.43 17.18 35.87
C ASP A 389 -0.06 17.11 37.36
N ARG A 390 -1.06 16.88 38.21
CA ARG A 390 -0.92 16.45 39.60
C ARG A 390 -1.48 15.05 39.80
#